data_AF-A0AA92UX18-F1
#
_entry.id   AF-A0AA92UX18-F1
#
_cell.length_a   1.000
_cell.length_b   1.000
_cell.length_c   1.000
_cell.angle_alpha   90.00
_cell.angle_beta   90.00
_cell.angle_gamma   90.00
#
_symmetry.space_group_name_H-M   'P 1'
#
loop_
_entity.id
_entity.type
_entity.pdbx_description
1 polymer ?
#
loop_
_entity_poly.entity_id
_entity_poly.type
_entity_poly.pdbx_seq_one_letter_code
_entity_poly.pdbx_strand_id
1 'polypeptide(L)'
;MTYKEATAKVGELKARFDSPFDATDKAVIETLYFEVTRKRFVPTTCQQCYHDALIEIYLKLKKEKAMPQTCNYAMKAGFIISCPDFYHGKIFTNENLTDKVAHEYLTKYPHMESYFQKIPSDELIENKQPPADSENKQPPADSENKQPPADSDSGADDTAGKDPAEKAAGIDKKKDLDQAEKAGKEE
;
A
#
# COMPACT_ATOMS: atom_id res chain seq x y z
N MET A 1 2.48 -2.70 -15.75
CA MET A 1 1.21 -1.94 -15.66
C MET A 1 1.24 -0.94 -14.50
N THR A 2 0.53 0.19 -14.60
CA THR A 2 0.38 1.17 -13.50
C THR A 2 -0.87 0.87 -12.64
N TYR A 3 -0.92 1.37 -11.40
CA TYR A 3 -2.08 1.18 -10.52
C TYR A 3 -3.38 1.74 -11.13
N LYS A 4 -3.33 2.93 -11.75
CA LYS A 4 -4.49 3.57 -12.38
C LYS A 4 -5.01 2.72 -13.54
N GLU A 5 -4.11 2.23 -14.39
CA GLU A 5 -4.43 1.36 -15.51
C GLU A 5 -5.03 0.03 -15.04
N ALA A 6 -4.44 -0.61 -14.03
CA ALA A 6 -4.96 -1.84 -13.45
C ALA A 6 -6.38 -1.65 -12.88
N THR A 7 -6.59 -0.54 -12.15
CA THR A 7 -7.89 -0.21 -11.57
C THR A 7 -8.94 0.07 -12.63
N ALA A 8 -8.57 0.74 -13.73
CA ALA A 8 -9.46 0.98 -14.86
C ALA A 8 -9.91 -0.33 -15.51
N LYS A 9 -8.95 -1.22 -15.85
CA LYS A 9 -9.24 -2.54 -16.44
C LYS A 9 -10.13 -3.40 -15.53
N VAL A 10 -9.85 -3.42 -14.24
CA VAL A 10 -10.69 -4.12 -13.25
C VAL A 10 -12.09 -3.52 -13.17
N GLY A 11 -12.21 -2.19 -13.27
CA GLY A 11 -13.49 -1.48 -13.29
C GLY A 11 -14.35 -1.85 -14.50
N GLU A 12 -13.74 -1.91 -15.69
CA GLU A 12 -14.41 -2.33 -16.93
C GLU A 12 -14.91 -3.77 -16.83
N LEU A 13 -14.06 -4.70 -16.38
CA LEU A 13 -14.44 -6.11 -16.20
C LEU A 13 -15.53 -6.28 -15.14
N LYS A 14 -15.48 -5.50 -14.06
CA LYS A 14 -16.47 -5.53 -12.97
C LYS A 14 -17.84 -5.01 -13.42
N ALA A 15 -17.92 -4.11 -14.39
CA ALA A 15 -19.19 -3.62 -14.91
C ALA A 15 -20.02 -4.72 -15.61
N ARG A 16 -19.34 -5.76 -16.09
CA ARG A 16 -19.90 -6.93 -16.80
C ARG A 16 -19.69 -8.23 -16.02
N PHE A 17 -19.58 -8.14 -14.70
CA PHE A 17 -19.25 -9.26 -13.81
C PHE A 17 -20.31 -10.38 -13.82
N ASP A 18 -21.58 -10.06 -14.06
CA ASP A 18 -22.66 -11.06 -14.04
C ASP A 18 -22.76 -11.88 -15.34
N SER A 19 -22.01 -11.49 -16.36
CA SER A 19 -21.94 -12.18 -17.66
C SER A 19 -20.66 -13.02 -17.79
N PRO A 20 -20.68 -14.11 -18.59
CA PRO A 20 -19.47 -14.88 -18.86
C PRO A 20 -18.38 -14.03 -19.52
N PHE A 21 -17.14 -14.19 -19.07
CA PHE A 21 -16.01 -13.53 -19.70
C PHE A 21 -15.68 -14.16 -21.05
N ASP A 22 -15.39 -13.29 -22.02
CA ASP A 22 -14.92 -13.69 -23.34
C ASP A 22 -13.42 -14.03 -23.30
N ALA A 23 -12.85 -14.47 -24.44
CA ALA A 23 -11.44 -14.85 -24.49
C ALA A 23 -10.50 -13.65 -24.21
N THR A 24 -10.90 -12.44 -24.58
CA THR A 24 -10.12 -11.22 -24.36
C THR A 24 -10.09 -10.86 -22.89
N ASP A 25 -11.25 -10.85 -22.24
CA ASP A 25 -11.38 -10.63 -20.80
C ASP A 25 -10.52 -11.61 -20.01
N LYS A 26 -10.57 -12.90 -20.37
CA LYS A 26 -9.80 -13.96 -19.70
C LYS A 26 -8.30 -13.70 -19.78
N ALA A 27 -7.79 -13.33 -20.96
CA ALA A 27 -6.38 -12.98 -21.13
C ALA A 27 -5.98 -11.75 -20.30
N VAL A 28 -6.87 -10.76 -20.19
CA VAL A 28 -6.66 -9.57 -19.35
C VAL A 28 -6.65 -9.93 -17.87
N ILE A 29 -7.57 -10.78 -17.41
CA ILE A 29 -7.64 -11.27 -16.02
C ILE A 29 -6.38 -12.06 -15.68
N GLU A 30 -5.91 -12.94 -16.56
CA GLU A 30 -4.67 -13.71 -16.38
C GLU A 30 -3.46 -12.80 -16.18
N THR A 31 -3.34 -11.78 -17.04
CA THR A 31 -2.26 -10.79 -16.97
C THR A 31 -2.34 -10.00 -15.67
N LEU A 32 -3.52 -9.46 -15.35
CA LEU A 32 -3.76 -8.70 -14.11
C LEU A 32 -3.47 -9.54 -12.87
N TYR A 33 -3.88 -10.81 -12.86
CA TYR A 33 -3.68 -11.71 -11.74
C TYR A 33 -2.20 -11.83 -11.41
N PHE A 34 -1.37 -12.11 -12.42
CA PHE A 34 0.07 -12.20 -12.23
C PHE A 34 0.69 -10.87 -11.80
N GLU A 35 0.32 -9.77 -12.43
CA GLU A 35 0.95 -8.49 -12.11
C GLU A 35 0.57 -7.97 -10.71
N VAL A 36 -0.67 -8.20 -10.26
CA VAL A 36 -1.20 -7.71 -8.97
C VAL A 36 -0.93 -8.67 -7.81
N THR A 37 -0.98 -9.98 -8.05
CA THR A 37 -0.80 -10.97 -6.97
C THR A 37 0.58 -11.62 -6.96
N ARG A 38 1.34 -11.52 -8.07
CA ARG A 38 2.59 -12.25 -8.34
C ARG A 38 2.43 -13.78 -8.36
N LYS A 39 1.19 -14.28 -8.33
CA LYS A 39 0.87 -15.70 -8.46
C LYS A 39 0.59 -16.03 -9.93
N ARG A 40 0.85 -17.28 -10.31
CA ARG A 40 0.42 -17.77 -11.62
C ARG A 40 -1.03 -18.22 -11.55
N PHE A 41 -1.85 -17.67 -12.43
CA PHE A 41 -3.17 -18.21 -12.71
C PHE A 41 -3.02 -19.40 -13.67
N VAL A 42 -3.77 -20.48 -13.45
CA VAL A 42 -3.82 -21.61 -14.37
C VAL A 42 -5.02 -21.41 -15.29
N PRO A 43 -4.81 -21.15 -16.59
CA PRO A 43 -5.91 -20.95 -17.54
C PRO A 43 -6.84 -22.14 -17.54
N THR A 44 -8.15 -21.88 -17.54
CA THR A 44 -9.18 -22.92 -17.38
C THR A 44 -10.43 -22.57 -18.19
N THR A 45 -11.33 -23.53 -18.36
CA THR A 45 -12.64 -23.29 -18.97
C THR A 45 -13.69 -22.81 -17.96
N CYS A 46 -13.41 -22.92 -16.65
CA CYS A 46 -14.32 -22.54 -15.58
C CYS A 46 -14.49 -21.01 -15.49
N GLN A 47 -15.68 -20.50 -15.79
CA GLN A 47 -15.98 -19.07 -15.67
C GLN A 47 -15.86 -18.56 -14.23
N GLN A 48 -16.33 -19.35 -13.25
CA GLN A 48 -16.26 -18.99 -11.83
C GLN A 48 -14.81 -18.76 -11.36
N CYS A 49 -13.84 -19.54 -11.85
CA CYS A 49 -12.43 -19.31 -11.52
C CYS A 49 -11.92 -17.93 -11.96
N TYR A 50 -12.41 -17.40 -13.10
CA TYR A 50 -12.05 -16.06 -13.54
C TYR A 50 -12.79 -14.97 -12.74
N HIS A 51 -14.03 -15.21 -12.32
CA HIS A 51 -14.75 -14.33 -11.39
C HIS A 51 -14.01 -14.24 -10.04
N ASP A 52 -13.62 -15.37 -9.47
CA ASP A 52 -12.85 -15.44 -8.23
C ASP A 52 -11.50 -14.72 -8.36
N ALA A 53 -10.78 -14.94 -9.47
CA ALA A 53 -9.52 -14.26 -9.74
C ALA A 53 -9.69 -12.73 -9.81
N LEU A 54 -10.75 -12.25 -10.48
CA LEU A 54 -11.05 -10.83 -10.58
C LEU A 54 -11.39 -10.22 -9.21
N ILE A 55 -12.11 -10.95 -8.35
CA ILE A 55 -12.37 -10.53 -6.97
C ILE A 55 -11.06 -10.42 -6.18
N GLU A 56 -10.17 -11.42 -6.28
CA GLU A 56 -8.87 -11.38 -5.59
C GLU A 56 -8.03 -10.18 -6.03
N ILE A 57 -7.94 -9.92 -7.34
CA ILE A 57 -7.26 -8.75 -7.90
C ILE A 57 -7.85 -7.46 -7.33
N TYR A 58 -9.17 -7.31 -7.37
CA TYR A 58 -9.87 -6.12 -6.88
C TYR A 58 -9.60 -5.87 -5.39
N LEU A 59 -9.70 -6.91 -4.56
CA LEU A 59 -9.46 -6.81 -3.12
C LEU A 59 -8.01 -6.45 -2.80
N LYS A 60 -7.05 -7.01 -3.54
CA LYS A 60 -5.62 -6.70 -3.39
C LYS A 60 -5.34 -5.23 -3.71
N LEU A 61 -5.82 -4.74 -4.85
CA LEU A 61 -5.68 -3.34 -5.25
C LEU A 61 -6.35 -2.39 -4.24
N LYS A 62 -7.54 -2.72 -3.75
CA LYS A 62 -8.26 -1.90 -2.76
C LYS A 62 -7.53 -1.83 -1.41
N LYS A 63 -6.89 -2.94 -0.98
CA LYS A 63 -6.14 -3.00 0.27
C LYS A 63 -4.82 -2.25 0.19
N GLU A 64 -4.06 -2.46 -0.88
CA GLU A 64 -2.70 -1.92 -1.00
C GLU A 64 -2.67 -0.51 -1.60
N LYS A 65 -3.69 -0.14 -2.39
CA LYS A 65 -3.82 1.15 -3.08
C LYS A 65 -2.61 1.51 -3.95
N ALA A 66 -1.80 0.52 -4.30
CA ALA A 66 -0.60 0.63 -5.10
C ALA A 66 -0.37 -0.68 -5.87
N MET A 67 0.41 -0.60 -6.95
CA MET A 67 0.82 -1.77 -7.71
C MET A 67 2.01 -2.45 -7.00
N PRO A 68 2.10 -3.79 -6.99
CA PRO A 68 3.27 -4.48 -6.47
C PRO A 68 4.53 -4.03 -7.20
N GLN A 69 5.49 -3.50 -6.45
CA GLN A 69 6.76 -3.03 -7.02
C GLN A 69 7.59 -4.21 -7.51
N THR A 70 8.24 -4.07 -8.66
CA THR A 70 9.26 -5.01 -9.11
C THR A 70 10.54 -4.73 -8.33
N CYS A 71 11.01 -5.71 -7.56
CA CYS A 71 12.28 -5.60 -6.86
C CYS A 71 13.43 -5.93 -7.83
N ASN A 72 14.36 -5.00 -8.02
CA ASN A 72 15.63 -5.20 -8.71
C ASN A 72 16.61 -6.03 -7.87
N TYR A 73 16.44 -6.01 -6.54
CA TYR A 73 17.10 -6.95 -5.65
C TYR A 73 16.42 -8.31 -5.73
N ALA A 74 17.22 -9.38 -5.71
CA ALA A 74 16.69 -10.74 -5.64
C ALA A 74 17.43 -11.51 -4.55
N MET A 75 16.68 -12.12 -3.64
CA MET A 75 17.19 -13.06 -2.64
C MET A 75 17.44 -14.43 -3.28
N LYS A 76 18.43 -15.15 -2.77
CA LYS A 76 18.69 -16.55 -3.12
C LYS A 76 17.49 -17.42 -2.75
N ALA A 77 17.25 -18.46 -3.54
CA ALA A 77 16.17 -19.40 -3.26
C ALA A 77 16.32 -20.02 -1.86
N GLY A 78 15.23 -20.09 -1.11
CA GLY A 78 15.20 -20.62 0.25
C GLY A 78 15.59 -19.63 1.36
N PHE A 79 16.06 -18.42 1.02
CA PHE A 79 16.33 -17.38 2.00
C PHE A 79 15.09 -16.52 2.26
N ILE A 80 14.91 -16.12 3.51
CA ILE A 80 13.91 -15.16 3.96
C ILE A 80 14.58 -14.14 4.88
N ILE A 81 14.09 -12.90 4.88
CA ILE A 81 14.50 -11.92 5.89
C ILE A 81 13.52 -12.06 7.05
N SER A 82 14.02 -12.51 8.19
CA SER A 82 13.26 -12.66 9.42
C SER A 82 14.10 -12.12 10.58
N CYS A 83 14.22 -10.80 10.64
CA CYS A 83 15.01 -10.10 11.65
C CYS A 83 14.06 -9.41 12.65
N PRO A 84 14.07 -9.80 13.94
CA PRO A 84 13.22 -9.16 14.96
C PRO A 84 13.38 -7.64 15.02
N ASP A 85 14.61 -7.16 14.83
CA ASP A 85 14.98 -5.74 14.90
C ASP A 85 14.68 -4.97 13.60
N PHE A 86 14.20 -5.65 12.56
CA PHE A 86 13.87 -5.06 11.26
C PHE A 86 12.36 -5.15 11.01
N TYR A 87 11.68 -4.01 10.89
CA TYR A 87 10.22 -3.93 10.72
C TYR A 87 9.43 -4.82 11.70
N HIS A 88 9.87 -4.88 12.96
CA HIS A 88 9.24 -5.66 14.03
C HIS A 88 9.11 -7.16 13.73
N GLY A 89 10.12 -7.76 13.08
CA GLY A 89 10.10 -9.18 12.73
C GLY A 89 9.20 -9.51 11.55
N LYS A 90 8.76 -8.52 10.76
CA LYS A 90 8.02 -8.79 9.53
C LYS A 90 8.88 -9.62 8.58
N ILE A 91 8.31 -10.73 8.11
CA ILE A 91 9.00 -11.64 7.19
C ILE A 91 8.96 -11.07 5.77
N PHE A 92 10.14 -10.95 5.15
CA PHE A 92 10.25 -10.62 3.74
C PHE A 92 10.79 -11.79 2.91
N THR A 93 10.19 -11.95 1.73
CA THR A 93 10.54 -12.93 0.70
C THR A 93 10.64 -12.20 -0.64
N ASN A 94 11.14 -12.87 -1.68
CA ASN A 94 11.17 -12.29 -3.04
C ASN A 94 9.81 -11.78 -3.54
N GLU A 95 8.69 -12.29 -3.00
CA GLU A 95 7.35 -11.89 -3.43
C GLU A 95 6.89 -10.55 -2.85
N ASN A 96 7.40 -10.16 -1.68
CA ASN A 96 6.96 -8.96 -0.96
C ASN A 96 8.08 -7.95 -0.72
N LEU A 97 9.32 -8.28 -1.10
CA LEU A 97 10.47 -7.40 -0.99
C LEU A 97 10.38 -6.27 -2.01
N THR A 98 10.84 -5.08 -1.61
CA THR A 98 10.95 -3.91 -2.49
C THR A 98 12.37 -3.37 -2.44
N ASP A 99 12.79 -2.63 -3.46
CA ASP A 99 14.15 -2.09 -3.53
C ASP A 99 14.50 -1.24 -2.32
N LYS A 100 13.55 -0.40 -1.88
CA LYS A 100 13.72 0.41 -0.68
C LYS A 100 13.98 -0.44 0.57
N VAL A 101 13.19 -1.50 0.77
CA VAL A 101 13.33 -2.38 1.94
C VAL A 101 14.62 -3.21 1.84
N ALA A 102 14.96 -3.72 0.66
CA ALA A 102 16.19 -4.48 0.42
C ALA A 102 17.43 -3.63 0.68
N HIS A 103 17.45 -2.41 0.15
CA HIS A 103 18.53 -1.46 0.38
C HIS A 103 18.65 -1.10 1.86
N GLU A 104 17.55 -0.69 2.52
CA GLU A 104 17.56 -0.37 3.95
C GLU A 104 18.05 -1.55 4.81
N TYR A 105 17.69 -2.77 4.45
CA TYR A 105 18.15 -3.98 5.12
C TYR A 105 19.66 -4.17 4.97
N LEU A 106 20.20 -4.05 3.76
CA LEU A 106 21.64 -4.19 3.50
C LEU A 106 22.46 -3.05 4.11
N THR A 107 21.92 -1.82 4.18
CA THR A 107 22.56 -0.71 4.89
C THR A 107 22.71 -1.00 6.39
N LYS A 108 21.70 -1.59 7.02
CA LYS A 108 21.73 -1.94 8.46
C LYS A 108 22.55 -3.20 8.73
N TYR A 109 22.53 -4.16 7.81
CA TYR A 109 23.20 -5.45 7.96
C TYR A 109 24.08 -5.77 6.73
N PRO A 110 25.23 -5.09 6.54
CA PRO A 110 26.05 -5.25 5.33
C PRO A 110 26.56 -6.69 5.12
N HIS A 111 26.78 -7.44 6.20
CA HIS A 111 27.19 -8.84 6.13
C HIS A 111 26.14 -9.79 5.54
N MET A 112 24.89 -9.34 5.40
CA MET A 112 23.78 -10.13 4.86
C MET A 112 23.66 -10.07 3.33
N GLU A 113 24.58 -9.39 2.64
CA GLU A 113 24.69 -9.41 1.17
C GLU A 113 24.70 -10.82 0.60
N SER A 114 25.27 -11.79 1.32
CA SER A 114 25.32 -13.19 0.92
C SER A 114 23.93 -13.83 0.70
N TYR A 115 22.85 -13.24 1.24
CA TYR A 115 21.47 -13.72 1.07
C TYR A 115 20.89 -13.30 -0.28
N PHE A 116 21.50 -12.32 -0.94
CA PHE A 116 21.07 -11.82 -2.22
C PHE A 116 21.80 -12.54 -3.35
N GLN A 117 21.03 -12.91 -4.37
CA GLN A 117 21.53 -13.39 -5.66
C GLN A 117 21.81 -12.22 -6.61
N LYS A 118 21.02 -11.15 -6.52
CA LYS A 118 21.16 -9.94 -7.33
C LYS A 118 21.07 -8.70 -6.45
N ILE A 119 22.10 -7.86 -6.53
CA ILE A 119 22.17 -6.54 -5.92
C ILE A 119 22.42 -5.55 -7.07
N PRO A 120 21.47 -4.65 -7.39
CA PRO A 120 21.72 -3.58 -8.35
C PRO A 120 22.78 -2.60 -7.80
N SER A 121 23.61 -2.05 -8.68
CA SER A 121 24.56 -0.98 -8.30
C SER A 121 23.81 0.29 -7.88
N ASP A 122 24.36 1.02 -6.91
CA ASP A 122 23.70 2.17 -6.25
C ASP A 122 23.20 3.26 -7.22
N GLU A 123 23.85 3.42 -8.38
CA GLU A 123 23.50 4.42 -9.41
C GLU A 123 22.13 4.20 -10.10
N LEU A 124 21.54 2.99 -9.98
CA LEU A 124 20.26 2.65 -10.62
C LEU A 124 19.04 2.80 -9.70
N ILE A 125 19.25 3.06 -8.41
CA ILE A 125 18.18 3.00 -7.39
C ILE A 125 17.43 4.34 -7.28
N GLU A 126 18.11 5.46 -7.53
CA GLU A 126 17.53 6.81 -7.41
C GLU A 126 16.78 7.27 -8.67
N ASN A 127 17.11 6.72 -9.85
CA ASN A 127 16.57 7.16 -11.14
C ASN A 127 15.17 6.60 -11.52
N LYS A 128 14.39 6.13 -10.54
CA LYS A 128 12.97 5.77 -10.70
C LYS A 128 12.02 6.60 -9.83
N GLN A 129 12.41 7.80 -9.40
CA GLN A 129 11.42 8.82 -9.09
C GLN A 129 10.87 9.39 -10.42
N PRO A 130 9.54 9.50 -10.62
CA PRO A 130 9.00 10.21 -11.76
C PRO A 130 9.46 11.69 -11.71
N PRO A 131 9.76 12.32 -12.86
CA PRO A 131 10.29 13.67 -12.89
C PRO A 131 9.30 14.63 -12.23
N ALA A 132 9.82 15.42 -11.28
CA ALA A 132 9.14 16.58 -10.75
C ALA A 132 8.98 17.60 -11.89
N ASP A 133 7.73 17.91 -12.24
CA ASP A 133 7.38 19.04 -13.08
C ASP A 133 8.01 20.31 -12.48
N SER A 134 9.05 20.81 -13.15
CA SER A 134 9.62 22.11 -12.94
C SER A 134 8.88 23.11 -13.81
N GLU A 135 7.94 23.86 -13.25
CA GLU A 135 7.60 25.19 -13.79
C GLU A 135 8.28 26.26 -12.93
N ASN A 136 9.43 26.70 -13.43
CA ASN A 136 10.10 27.91 -13.02
C ASN A 136 9.51 29.07 -13.84
N LYS A 137 8.87 30.04 -13.19
CA LYS A 137 8.69 31.39 -13.73
C LYS A 137 9.28 32.41 -12.76
N GLN A 138 10.25 33.14 -13.32
CA GLN A 138 11.06 34.23 -12.79
C GLN A 138 10.38 35.22 -11.82
N PRO A 139 11.17 35.83 -10.93
CA PRO A 139 10.77 37.01 -10.16
C PRO A 139 10.95 38.31 -10.99
N PRO A 140 10.10 39.32 -10.76
CA PRO A 140 10.49 40.71 -10.95
C PRO A 140 10.77 41.38 -9.60
N ALA A 141 11.91 42.04 -9.54
CA ALA A 141 12.23 43.05 -8.55
C ALA A 141 11.37 44.30 -8.80
N ASP A 142 10.87 44.93 -7.74
CA ASP A 142 10.84 46.39 -7.64
C ASP A 142 10.64 46.84 -6.18
N SER A 143 11.27 47.97 -5.89
CA SER A 143 11.45 48.63 -4.59
C SER A 143 10.15 49.15 -3.97
N GLU A 144 10.07 49.16 -2.63
CA GLU A 144 9.92 50.39 -1.82
C GLU A 144 9.78 50.10 -0.30
N ASN A 145 10.84 50.46 0.44
CA ASN A 145 10.86 51.27 1.67
C ASN A 145 9.66 51.25 2.66
N LYS A 146 9.86 50.71 3.88
CA LYS A 146 9.82 51.50 5.15
C LYS A 146 10.22 50.69 6.40
N GLN A 147 10.89 51.40 7.30
CA GLN A 147 11.51 51.04 8.59
C GLN A 147 10.63 50.22 9.57
N PRO A 148 11.24 49.43 10.47
CA PRO A 148 10.68 49.17 11.79
C PRO A 148 11.27 50.12 12.84
N PRO A 149 10.47 50.70 13.77
CA PRO A 149 11.00 51.20 15.03
C PRO A 149 11.16 50.05 16.03
N ALA A 150 12.21 50.19 16.83
CA ALA A 150 12.46 49.46 18.06
C ALA A 150 11.32 49.64 19.06
N ASP A 151 11.12 48.65 19.92
CA ASP A 151 11.22 48.79 21.38
C ASP A 151 10.66 47.53 22.04
N SER A 152 11.55 46.75 22.64
CA SER A 152 11.25 45.67 23.56
C SER A 152 11.53 46.18 24.97
N ASP A 153 10.46 46.39 25.74
CA ASP A 153 10.53 46.54 27.19
C ASP A 153 9.68 45.48 27.89
N SER A 154 10.24 45.11 29.03
CA SER A 154 9.93 44.16 30.09
C SER A 154 8.47 43.98 30.51
N GLY A 155 8.19 42.84 31.16
CA GLY A 155 7.00 42.67 31.98
C GLY A 155 6.72 41.23 32.35
N ALA A 156 6.99 40.92 33.62
CA ALA A 156 6.91 39.60 34.25
C ALA A 156 5.48 39.10 34.53
N ASP A 157 5.41 37.80 34.81
CA ASP A 157 4.93 37.21 36.09
C ASP A 157 3.88 36.10 35.97
N ASP A 158 4.03 35.20 36.93
CA ASP A 158 3.50 33.88 37.19
C ASP A 158 1.98 33.68 37.08
N THR A 159 1.55 32.43 36.83
CA THR A 159 1.00 31.58 37.90
C THR A 159 0.46 30.21 37.44
N ALA A 160 0.98 29.18 38.11
CA ALA A 160 0.25 28.09 38.76
C ALA A 160 -0.93 27.36 38.07
N GLY A 161 -0.69 26.07 37.77
CA GLY A 161 -1.25 25.00 38.61
C GLY A 161 -2.50 24.25 38.13
N LYS A 162 -2.42 22.92 38.34
CA LYS A 162 -3.48 21.91 38.50
C LYS A 162 -4.02 21.16 37.27
N ASP A 163 -3.47 19.96 37.06
CA ASP A 163 -4.26 18.70 37.10
C ASP A 163 -4.87 18.51 38.51
N PRO A 164 -6.00 17.78 38.74
CA PRO A 164 -6.27 16.46 38.15
C PRO A 164 -7.76 16.05 37.98
N ALA A 165 -7.92 14.78 37.57
CA ALA A 165 -8.96 13.82 37.99
C ALA A 165 -10.26 13.67 37.18
N GLU A 166 -10.34 12.50 36.53
CA GLU A 166 -11.29 11.42 36.82
C GLU A 166 -12.81 11.69 36.72
N LYS A 167 -13.47 10.99 35.78
CA LYS A 167 -14.77 10.35 36.10
C LYS A 167 -15.13 9.20 35.16
N ALA A 168 -15.38 8.05 35.78
CA ALA A 168 -16.04 6.87 35.23
C ALA A 168 -17.58 7.00 35.23
N ALA A 169 -18.23 6.30 34.30
CA ALA A 169 -19.60 5.72 34.30
C ALA A 169 -20.00 5.51 32.82
N GLY A 170 -20.47 4.39 32.30
CA GLY A 170 -21.25 3.29 32.88
C GLY A 170 -22.60 3.20 32.16
N ILE A 171 -23.05 1.97 31.90
CA ILE A 171 -24.45 1.51 31.69
C ILE A 171 -24.90 1.20 30.24
N ASP A 172 -24.90 -0.10 29.96
CA ASP A 172 -25.98 -0.95 29.43
C ASP A 172 -27.11 -0.36 28.57
N LYS A 173 -27.30 -0.96 27.37
CA LYS A 173 -28.63 -1.46 26.97
C LYS A 173 -28.58 -2.58 25.93
N LYS A 174 -28.81 -3.77 26.45
CA LYS A 174 -29.37 -5.00 25.88
C LYS A 174 -30.41 -4.75 24.77
N LYS A 175 -30.29 -5.43 23.63
CA LYS A 175 -31.45 -5.89 22.85
C LYS A 175 -31.14 -7.22 22.15
N ASP A 176 -31.44 -8.28 22.90
CA ASP A 176 -31.86 -9.58 22.38
C ASP A 176 -33.03 -9.38 21.40
N LEU A 177 -32.98 -10.01 20.23
CA LEU A 177 -34.18 -10.56 19.61
C LEU A 177 -33.82 -11.78 18.76
N ASP A 178 -34.20 -12.92 19.31
CA ASP A 178 -34.02 -14.27 18.80
C ASP A 178 -35.09 -14.62 17.73
N GLN A 179 -34.64 -15.38 16.74
CA GLN A 179 -35.28 -16.44 15.93
C GLN A 179 -36.74 -16.34 15.44
N ALA A 180 -36.92 -16.73 14.17
CA ALA A 180 -37.95 -17.70 13.78
C ALA A 180 -37.59 -18.40 12.46
N GLU A 181 -37.21 -19.68 12.57
CA GLU A 181 -37.27 -20.68 11.50
C GLU A 181 -38.72 -20.89 11.04
N LYS A 182 -38.90 -21.17 9.74
CA LYS A 182 -39.95 -22.07 9.27
C LYS A 182 -39.45 -22.90 8.10
N ALA A 183 -39.08 -24.14 8.41
CA ALA A 183 -39.16 -25.25 7.49
C ALA A 183 -40.64 -25.55 7.17
N GLY A 184 -40.97 -25.72 5.90
CA GLY A 184 -42.24 -26.21 5.42
C GLY A 184 -41.97 -27.27 4.36
N LYS A 185 -42.39 -28.50 4.66
CA LYS A 185 -42.30 -29.73 3.89
C LYS A 185 -43.69 -29.99 3.26
N GLU A 186 -43.73 -30.94 2.33
CA GLU A 186 -44.92 -31.51 1.63
C GLU A 186 -45.33 -30.71 0.39
N GLU A 187 -45.59 -31.32 -0.78
CA GLU A 187 -46.02 -32.70 -1.12
C GLU A 187 -45.41 -33.14 -2.46
#